data_AF-A0A0W8JC23-F1
#
_entry.id   AF-A0A0W8JC23-F1
#
_cell.length_a   1.000
_cell.length_b   1.000
_cell.length_c   1.000
_cell.angle_alpha   90.00
_cell.angle_beta   90.00
_cell.angle_gamma   90.00
#
_symmetry.space_group_name_H-M   'P 1'
#
loop_
_entity.id
_entity.type
_entity.pdbx_description
1 polymer ?
#
loop_
_entity_poly.entity_id
_entity_poly.type
_entity_poly.pdbx_seq_one_letter_code
_entity_poly.pdbx_strand_id
1 'polypeptide(L)'
;MKIAISGTYSTGKTTLTEALAIATQVPRTQARTMREILPDAVPGKTLEQCTPAELLNLGLSRLSERVVNEERSGDRFFSDGSCLHEWVYGAARLETGINPNDSDFALAIKRFVGKPYASIHRGYIDAFGNVAKRHAKKTYSKFIHLPIEFDLVEDGHRPVSERFRKLSNDLLLSTVKELHIPYITVEGELRRRLLTIVEHLELPLLVDPDEAIEKAVNKVKAEAIEIENHRLSVLATQQA
;
A
#
# COMPACT_ATOMS: atom_id res chain seq x y z
N MET A 1 13.16 -16.01 3.13
CA MET A 1 11.73 -16.00 2.77
C MET A 1 11.16 -14.60 2.96
N LYS A 2 11.10 -13.79 1.89
CA LYS A 2 10.64 -12.39 1.95
C LYS A 2 9.37 -12.29 1.09
N ILE A 3 8.22 -12.27 1.73
CA ILE A 3 6.92 -12.41 1.06
C ILE A 3 6.18 -11.08 1.11
N ALA A 4 5.73 -10.59 -0.04
CA ALA A 4 4.89 -9.39 -0.09
C ALA A 4 3.40 -9.79 -0.15
N ILE A 5 2.60 -9.31 0.80
CA ILE A 5 1.14 -9.46 0.74
C ILE A 5 0.59 -8.21 0.05
N SER A 6 0.18 -8.40 -1.20
CA SER A 6 -0.15 -7.34 -2.15
C SER A 6 -1.65 -7.28 -2.42
N GLY A 7 -2.15 -6.09 -2.74
CA GLY A 7 -3.57 -5.86 -2.97
C GLY A 7 -3.93 -4.41 -2.70
N THR A 8 -5.03 -3.93 -3.27
CA THR A 8 -5.41 -2.53 -3.15
C THR A 8 -6.02 -2.19 -1.79
N TYR A 9 -6.48 -0.95 -1.61
CA TYR A 9 -7.22 -0.55 -0.42
C TYR A 9 -8.41 -1.49 -0.17
N SER A 10 -8.71 -1.72 1.11
CA SER A 10 -9.89 -2.49 1.56
C SER A 10 -9.87 -3.99 1.26
N THR A 11 -8.72 -4.56 0.94
CA THR A 11 -8.59 -6.02 0.72
C THR A 11 -8.15 -6.78 1.97
N GLY A 12 -8.07 -6.16 3.15
CA GLY A 12 -7.75 -6.84 4.41
C GLY A 12 -6.27 -7.21 4.62
N LYS A 13 -5.33 -6.64 3.85
CA LYS A 13 -3.88 -6.93 3.94
C LYS A 13 -3.31 -6.81 5.35
N THR A 14 -3.60 -5.70 6.03
CA THR A 14 -3.01 -5.38 7.34
C THR A 14 -3.42 -6.41 8.38
N THR A 15 -4.71 -6.73 8.47
CA THR A 15 -5.20 -7.78 9.37
C THR A 15 -4.65 -9.16 8.99
N LEU A 16 -4.59 -9.50 7.69
CA LEU A 16 -4.06 -10.79 7.23
C LEU A 16 -2.56 -10.96 7.54
N THR A 17 -1.76 -9.94 7.28
CA THR A 17 -0.31 -9.97 7.56
C THR A 17 -0.03 -10.06 9.06
N GLU A 18 -0.83 -9.38 9.88
CA GLU A 18 -0.73 -9.48 11.34
C GLU A 18 -1.13 -10.88 11.84
N ALA A 19 -2.23 -11.42 11.33
CA ALA A 19 -2.68 -12.78 11.66
C ALA A 19 -1.65 -13.85 11.23
N LEU A 20 -1.06 -13.71 10.04
CA LEU A 20 0.03 -14.57 9.57
C LEU A 20 1.25 -14.50 10.49
N ALA A 21 1.62 -13.30 10.93
CA ALA A 21 2.76 -13.12 11.83
C ALA A 21 2.53 -13.77 13.19
N ILE A 22 1.34 -13.61 13.76
CA ILE A 22 0.95 -14.26 15.03
C ILE A 22 0.90 -15.79 14.85
N ALA A 23 0.25 -16.28 13.80
CA ALA A 23 0.05 -17.70 13.55
C ALA A 23 1.37 -18.45 13.29
N THR A 24 2.33 -17.84 12.60
CA THR A 24 3.56 -18.52 12.14
C THR A 24 4.83 -18.07 12.84
N GLN A 25 4.75 -17.03 13.69
CA GLN A 25 5.88 -16.32 14.30
C GLN A 25 6.91 -15.77 13.29
N VAL A 26 6.50 -15.62 12.03
CA VAL A 26 7.27 -14.89 11.03
C VAL A 26 7.04 -13.39 11.23
N PRO A 27 8.10 -12.58 11.38
CA PRO A 27 7.96 -11.14 11.54
C PRO A 27 7.14 -10.48 10.43
N ARG A 28 6.33 -9.50 10.80
CA ARG A 28 5.66 -8.59 9.86
C ARG A 28 6.46 -7.29 9.75
N THR A 29 6.53 -6.74 8.54
CA THR A 29 7.08 -5.41 8.27
C THR A 29 6.12 -4.58 7.45
N GLN A 30 6.18 -3.26 7.61
CA GLN A 30 5.34 -2.29 6.90
C GLN A 30 6.03 -0.94 6.85
N ALA A 31 5.57 -0.06 5.96
CA ALA A 31 5.83 1.38 6.08
C ALA A 31 4.55 2.07 6.57
N ARG A 32 4.72 3.16 7.33
CA ARG A 32 3.64 4.07 7.73
C ARG A 32 2.80 4.51 6.54
N THR A 33 1.49 4.52 6.70
CA THR A 33 0.53 4.99 5.69
C THR A 33 0.83 6.44 5.29
N MET A 34 0.35 6.85 4.11
CA MET A 34 0.51 8.25 3.68
C MET A 34 -0.06 9.22 4.72
N ARG A 35 -1.13 8.85 5.44
CA ARG A 35 -1.72 9.66 6.52
C ARG A 35 -0.81 9.81 7.74
N GLU A 36 -0.08 8.75 8.10
CA GLU A 36 0.89 8.79 9.21
C GLU A 36 2.14 9.59 8.85
N ILE A 37 2.55 9.57 7.58
CA ILE A 37 3.72 10.31 7.09
C ILE A 37 3.36 11.79 6.87
N LEU A 38 2.10 12.09 6.54
CA LEU A 38 1.65 13.43 6.12
C LEU A 38 2.04 14.56 7.08
N PRO A 39 1.86 14.45 8.41
CA PRO A 39 2.18 15.55 9.33
C PRO A 39 3.67 15.90 9.36
N ASP A 40 4.55 14.92 9.11
CA ASP A 40 6.00 15.09 9.06
C ASP A 40 6.45 15.63 7.70
N ALA A 41 5.92 15.06 6.62
CA ALA A 41 6.40 15.31 5.26
C ALA A 41 5.76 16.56 4.62
N VAL A 42 4.52 16.88 4.99
CA VAL A 42 3.73 17.99 4.43
C VAL A 42 2.83 18.58 5.54
N PRO A 43 3.41 19.28 6.53
CA PRO A 43 2.68 19.75 7.71
C PRO A 43 1.52 20.68 7.35
N GLY A 44 0.43 20.61 8.13
CA GLY A 44 -0.75 21.48 8.00
C GLY A 44 -1.67 21.21 6.81
N LYS A 45 -1.45 20.14 6.03
CA LYS A 45 -2.31 19.79 4.88
C LYS A 45 -3.00 18.43 5.05
N THR A 46 -4.16 18.29 4.40
CA THR A 46 -4.77 16.98 4.13
C THR A 46 -4.28 16.41 2.80
N LEU A 47 -4.52 15.11 2.53
CA LEU A 47 -4.09 14.47 1.28
C LEU A 47 -4.74 15.13 0.04
N GLU A 48 -5.95 15.62 0.18
CA GLU A 48 -6.71 16.32 -0.87
C GLU A 48 -6.13 17.71 -1.18
N GLN A 49 -5.40 18.30 -0.22
CA GLN A 49 -4.74 19.60 -0.36
C GLN A 49 -3.29 19.47 -0.89
N CYS A 50 -2.76 18.25 -0.98
CA CYS A 50 -1.41 18.02 -1.48
C CYS A 50 -1.31 18.32 -2.99
N THR A 51 -0.27 19.05 -3.35
CA THR A 51 0.18 19.20 -4.74
C THR A 51 0.74 17.87 -5.26
N PRO A 52 0.85 17.67 -6.59
CA PRO A 52 1.48 16.46 -7.12
C PRO A 52 2.92 16.26 -6.61
N ALA A 53 3.71 17.32 -6.44
CA ALA A 53 5.07 17.21 -5.89
C ALA A 53 5.07 16.72 -4.43
N GLU A 54 4.11 17.17 -3.61
CA GLU A 54 3.95 16.71 -2.23
C GLU A 54 3.48 15.26 -2.17
N LEU A 55 2.58 14.82 -3.06
CA LEU A 55 2.19 13.41 -3.19
C LEU A 55 3.38 12.53 -3.59
N LEU A 56 4.25 13.03 -4.48
CA LEU A 56 5.50 12.35 -4.82
C LEU A 56 6.45 12.25 -3.62
N ASN A 57 6.58 13.34 -2.83
CA ASN A 57 7.35 13.33 -1.59
C ASN A 57 6.84 12.23 -0.63
N LEU A 58 5.53 12.14 -0.41
CA LEU A 58 4.94 11.07 0.42
C LEU A 58 5.27 9.67 -0.11
N GLY A 59 5.22 9.47 -1.43
CA GLY A 59 5.62 8.21 -2.07
C GLY A 59 7.08 7.86 -1.83
N LEU A 60 7.98 8.84 -1.95
CA LEU A 60 9.42 8.68 -1.68
C LEU A 60 9.70 8.40 -0.20
N SER A 61 9.10 9.17 0.71
CA SER A 61 9.23 8.96 2.16
C SER A 61 8.79 7.55 2.55
N ARG A 62 7.66 7.10 2.00
CA ARG A 62 7.14 5.75 2.26
C ARG A 62 8.04 4.66 1.65
N LEU A 63 8.60 4.85 0.46
CA LEU A 63 9.57 3.92 -0.11
C LEU A 63 10.82 3.83 0.76
N SER A 64 11.39 4.97 1.16
CA SER A 64 12.58 5.03 1.99
C SER A 64 12.39 4.29 3.31
N GLU A 65 11.28 4.56 4.01
CA GLU A 65 10.94 3.90 5.26
C GLU A 65 10.74 2.38 5.06
N ARG A 66 10.07 1.98 3.98
CA ARG A 66 9.89 0.55 3.66
C ARG A 66 11.23 -0.15 3.47
N VAL A 67 12.14 0.43 2.69
CA VAL A 67 13.46 -0.17 2.44
C VAL A 67 14.20 -0.38 3.76
N VAL A 68 14.20 0.63 4.64
CA VAL A 68 14.83 0.52 5.97
C VAL A 68 14.18 -0.57 6.81
N ASN A 69 12.85 -0.63 6.84
CA ASN A 69 12.12 -1.61 7.66
C ASN A 69 12.29 -3.05 7.14
N GLU A 70 12.36 -3.24 5.82
CA GLU A 70 12.61 -4.54 5.20
C GLU A 70 14.03 -5.03 5.45
N GLU A 71 15.04 -4.17 5.34
CA GLU A 71 16.43 -4.52 5.66
C GLU A 71 16.58 -4.87 7.15
N ARG A 72 15.93 -4.12 8.06
CA ARG A 72 15.91 -4.42 9.51
C ARG A 72 15.22 -5.73 9.85
N SER A 73 14.26 -6.18 9.03
CA SER A 73 13.53 -7.43 9.25
C SER A 73 14.31 -8.67 8.83
N GLY A 74 15.50 -8.49 8.23
CA GLY A 74 16.39 -9.57 7.84
C GLY A 74 15.83 -10.43 6.71
N ASP A 75 16.09 -11.74 6.75
CA ASP A 75 15.82 -12.64 5.62
C ASP A 75 14.47 -13.36 5.67
N ARG A 76 13.66 -13.12 6.71
CA ARG A 76 12.39 -13.82 6.91
C ARG A 76 11.31 -12.88 7.42
N PHE A 77 10.39 -12.46 6.55
CA PHE A 77 9.26 -11.60 6.92
C PHE A 77 8.08 -11.67 5.94
N PHE A 78 6.91 -11.23 6.45
CA PHE A 78 5.75 -10.80 5.65
C PHE A 78 5.73 -9.28 5.55
N SER A 79 5.73 -8.74 4.32
CA SER A 79 5.56 -7.30 4.07
C SER A 79 4.08 -7.00 3.86
N ASP A 80 3.53 -6.04 4.63
CA ASP A 80 2.22 -5.46 4.35
C ASP A 80 2.32 -4.47 3.18
N GLY A 81 1.80 -4.89 2.04
CA GLY A 81 2.08 -4.30 0.75
C GLY A 81 3.48 -4.65 0.26
N SER A 82 3.97 -3.84 -0.67
CA SER A 82 5.28 -3.97 -1.30
C SER A 82 5.73 -2.61 -1.78
N CYS A 83 7.04 -2.44 -2.03
CA CYS A 83 7.61 -1.21 -2.59
C CYS A 83 7.00 -0.77 -3.93
N LEU A 84 6.29 -1.66 -4.62
CA LEU A 84 5.57 -1.34 -5.86
C LEU A 84 4.33 -0.48 -5.59
N HIS A 85 3.70 -0.58 -4.41
CA HIS A 85 2.48 0.19 -4.09
C HIS A 85 2.76 1.69 -4.06
N GLU A 86 3.94 2.07 -3.58
CA GLU A 86 4.39 3.46 -3.46
C GLU A 86 4.49 4.12 -4.84
N TRP A 87 4.97 3.38 -5.85
CA TRP A 87 4.99 3.84 -7.24
C TRP A 87 3.63 3.75 -7.94
N VAL A 88 2.91 2.63 -7.77
CA VAL A 88 1.59 2.39 -8.39
C VAL A 88 0.61 3.51 -8.07
N TYR A 89 0.64 4.05 -6.85
CA TYR A 89 -0.20 5.20 -6.49
C TYR A 89 0.03 6.41 -7.40
N GLY A 90 1.30 6.80 -7.61
CA GLY A 90 1.67 7.94 -8.48
C GLY A 90 1.37 7.68 -9.95
N ALA A 91 1.63 6.45 -10.42
CA ALA A 91 1.32 6.04 -11.80
C ALA A 91 -0.19 6.05 -12.08
N ALA A 92 -1.01 5.51 -11.16
CA ALA A 92 -2.45 5.54 -11.29
C ALA A 92 -3.01 6.97 -11.28
N ARG A 93 -2.45 7.88 -10.44
CA ARG A 93 -2.84 9.31 -10.42
C ARG A 93 -2.54 10.03 -11.74
N LEU A 94 -1.49 9.65 -12.47
CA LEU A 94 -1.23 10.19 -13.81
C LEU A 94 -2.33 9.80 -14.81
N GLU A 95 -2.88 8.60 -14.64
CA GLU A 95 -3.90 8.06 -15.53
C GLU A 95 -5.33 8.49 -15.18
N THR A 96 -5.65 8.63 -13.90
CA THR A 96 -6.99 9.02 -13.42
C THR A 96 -7.12 10.47 -12.99
N GLY A 97 -6.02 11.22 -12.91
CA GLY A 97 -5.99 12.59 -12.38
C GLY A 97 -5.91 12.66 -10.84
N ILE A 98 -5.60 13.85 -10.34
CA ILE A 98 -5.29 14.11 -8.91
C ILE A 98 -6.55 14.15 -8.05
N ASN A 99 -7.68 14.59 -8.60
CA ASN A 99 -8.92 14.71 -7.85
C ASN A 99 -9.92 13.62 -8.30
N PRO A 100 -10.37 12.70 -7.42
CA PRO A 100 -11.33 11.66 -7.80
C PRO A 100 -12.70 12.20 -8.22
N ASN A 101 -13.00 13.47 -7.91
CA ASN A 101 -14.25 14.17 -8.25
C ASN A 101 -14.18 15.00 -9.54
N ASP A 102 -13.03 15.07 -10.21
CA ASP A 102 -12.95 15.80 -11.48
C ASP A 102 -13.67 15.00 -12.58
N SER A 103 -14.63 15.63 -13.27
CA SER A 103 -15.30 15.04 -14.43
C SER A 103 -14.27 14.73 -15.55
N ASP A 104 -14.53 13.71 -16.37
CA ASP A 104 -13.61 13.30 -17.46
C ASP A 104 -13.24 14.47 -18.40
N PHE A 105 -14.13 15.46 -18.54
CA PHE A 105 -13.91 16.70 -19.31
C PHE A 105 -12.91 17.66 -18.64
N ALA A 106 -13.01 17.88 -17.32
CA ALA A 106 -12.06 18.70 -16.57
C ALA A 106 -10.66 18.06 -16.54
N LEU A 107 -10.60 16.73 -16.49
CA LEU A 107 -9.36 15.96 -16.59
C LEU A 107 -8.67 16.13 -17.95
N ALA A 108 -9.45 16.10 -19.03
CA ALA A 108 -8.96 16.29 -20.39
C ALA A 108 -8.37 17.69 -20.63
N ILE A 109 -9.00 18.73 -20.08
CA ILE A 109 -8.51 20.12 -20.16
C ILE A 109 -7.19 20.28 -19.38
N LYS A 110 -7.11 19.76 -18.15
CA LYS A 110 -5.87 19.80 -17.35
C LYS A 110 -4.72 19.05 -18.05
N ARG A 111 -5.01 17.90 -18.69
CA ARG A 111 -4.04 17.16 -19.51
C ARG A 111 -3.54 17.97 -20.71
N PHE A 112 -4.40 18.77 -21.33
CA PHE A 112 -4.05 19.55 -22.52
C PHE A 112 -3.15 20.75 -22.17
N VAL A 113 -3.48 21.47 -21.08
CA VAL A 113 -2.70 22.61 -20.59
C VAL A 113 -1.36 22.20 -19.96
N GLY A 114 -1.30 21.01 -19.35
CA GLY A 114 -0.09 20.48 -18.69
C GLY A 114 0.93 19.79 -19.60
N LYS A 115 0.70 19.71 -20.92
CA LYS A 115 1.55 18.94 -21.87
C LYS A 115 3.07 19.17 -21.77
N PRO A 116 3.60 20.41 -21.59
CA PRO A 116 5.04 20.62 -21.50
C PRO A 116 5.69 19.96 -20.27
N TYR A 117 4.96 19.92 -19.15
CA TYR A 117 5.42 19.33 -17.88
C TYR A 117 5.03 17.86 -17.73
N ALA A 118 4.07 17.38 -18.54
CA ALA A 118 3.62 16.00 -18.53
C ALA A 118 4.73 15.00 -18.91
N SER A 119 5.64 15.37 -19.81
CA SER A 119 6.79 14.53 -20.18
C SER A 119 7.78 14.38 -19.03
N ILE A 120 8.11 15.48 -18.34
CA ILE A 120 9.00 15.48 -17.17
C ILE A 120 8.38 14.68 -16.03
N HIS A 121 7.11 14.90 -15.72
CA HIS A 121 6.42 14.17 -14.66
C HIS A 121 6.30 12.67 -14.99
N ARG A 122 6.04 12.32 -16.25
CA ARG A 122 6.05 10.91 -16.68
C ARG A 122 7.43 10.29 -16.53
N GLY A 123 8.49 10.97 -17.01
CA GLY A 123 9.87 10.50 -16.87
C GLY A 123 10.28 10.29 -15.41
N TYR A 124 9.82 11.15 -14.51
CA TYR A 124 10.03 10.97 -13.08
C TYR A 124 9.29 9.73 -12.53
N ILE A 125 8.01 9.56 -12.85
CA ILE A 125 7.24 8.38 -12.41
C ILE A 125 7.86 7.09 -12.95
N ASP A 126 8.35 7.08 -14.19
CA ASP A 126 9.05 5.94 -14.77
C ASP A 126 10.36 5.65 -14.03
N ALA A 127 11.14 6.70 -13.70
CA ALA A 127 12.36 6.55 -12.91
C ALA A 127 12.09 6.02 -11.49
N PHE A 128 11.04 6.52 -10.83
CA PHE A 128 10.59 6.01 -9.54
C PHE A 128 10.16 4.54 -9.64
N GLY A 129 9.42 4.19 -10.69
CA GLY A 129 9.04 2.81 -11.01
C GLY A 129 10.26 1.91 -11.17
N ASN A 130 11.30 2.35 -11.88
CA ASN A 130 12.54 1.59 -12.04
C ASN A 130 13.23 1.29 -10.69
N VAL A 131 13.24 2.27 -9.77
CA VAL A 131 13.79 2.08 -8.42
C VAL A 131 12.95 1.06 -7.64
N ALA A 132 11.63 1.24 -7.60
CA ALA A 132 10.71 0.34 -6.90
C ALA A 132 10.79 -1.09 -7.46
N LYS A 133 10.77 -1.26 -8.78
CA LYS A 133 10.88 -2.55 -9.49
C LYS A 133 12.20 -3.26 -9.18
N ARG A 134 13.32 -2.53 -9.20
CA ARG A 134 14.64 -3.08 -8.86
C ARG A 134 14.70 -3.57 -7.42
N HIS A 135 14.16 -2.78 -6.47
CA HIS A 135 14.07 -3.21 -5.07
C HIS A 135 13.16 -4.44 -4.93
N ALA A 136 11.98 -4.43 -5.56
CA ALA A 136 11.04 -5.56 -5.51
C ALA A 136 11.68 -6.87 -5.97
N LYS A 137 12.39 -6.83 -7.11
CA LYS A 137 13.07 -8.00 -7.69
C LYS A 137 14.23 -8.51 -6.84
N LYS A 138 14.93 -7.61 -6.13
CA LYS A 138 16.01 -7.97 -5.21
C LYS A 138 15.47 -8.55 -3.89
N THR A 139 14.36 -8.02 -3.42
CA THR A 139 13.88 -8.25 -2.05
C THR A 139 12.91 -9.42 -1.97
N TYR A 140 11.87 -9.47 -2.79
CA TYR A 140 10.78 -10.42 -2.60
C TYR A 140 11.02 -11.73 -3.34
N SER A 141 10.87 -12.84 -2.63
CA SER A 141 10.92 -14.18 -3.23
C SER A 141 9.60 -14.61 -3.84
N LYS A 142 8.48 -14.08 -3.34
CA LYS A 142 7.12 -14.39 -3.80
C LYS A 142 6.15 -13.28 -3.40
N PHE A 143 5.11 -13.09 -4.20
CA PHE A 143 3.97 -12.26 -3.89
C PHE A 143 2.73 -13.11 -3.57
N ILE A 144 1.94 -12.67 -2.60
CA ILE A 144 0.57 -13.13 -2.42
C ILE A 144 -0.32 -11.98 -2.85
N HIS A 145 -1.20 -12.20 -3.81
CA HIS A 145 -2.11 -11.20 -4.33
C HIS A 145 -3.52 -11.39 -3.78
N LEU A 146 -4.05 -10.35 -3.15
CA LEU A 146 -5.43 -10.27 -2.67
C LEU A 146 -6.24 -9.46 -3.69
N PRO A 147 -7.17 -10.08 -4.42
CA PRO A 147 -7.96 -9.40 -5.43
C PRO A 147 -9.01 -8.48 -4.79
N ILE A 148 -9.63 -7.66 -5.63
CA ILE A 148 -10.76 -6.81 -5.24
C ILE A 148 -12.02 -7.68 -5.14
N GLU A 149 -12.43 -8.01 -3.92
CA GLU A 149 -13.61 -8.85 -3.64
C GLU A 149 -14.76 -8.10 -2.96
N PHE A 150 -14.47 -6.91 -2.41
CA PHE A 150 -15.43 -6.10 -1.65
C PHE A 150 -15.45 -4.69 -2.21
N ASP A 151 -16.59 -4.01 -2.07
CA ASP A 151 -16.71 -2.60 -2.43
C ASP A 151 -15.76 -1.74 -1.59
N LEU A 152 -15.33 -0.61 -2.15
CA LEU A 152 -14.57 0.37 -1.41
C LEU A 152 -15.43 0.91 -0.26
N VAL A 153 -15.04 0.63 0.98
CA VAL A 153 -15.73 1.24 2.13
C VAL A 153 -15.55 2.75 2.08
N GLU A 154 -16.67 3.47 2.04
CA GLU A 154 -16.77 4.92 2.17
C GLU A 154 -16.51 5.34 3.62
N ASP A 155 -15.25 5.27 4.04
CA ASP A 155 -14.84 5.72 5.38
C ASP A 155 -14.51 7.22 5.43
N GLY A 156 -14.74 7.96 4.34
CA GLY A 156 -14.41 9.39 4.23
C GLY A 156 -12.90 9.68 4.23
N HIS A 157 -12.06 8.66 4.34
CA HIS A 157 -10.62 8.82 4.53
C HIS A 157 -9.80 8.39 3.32
N ARG A 158 -10.39 7.64 2.38
CA ARG A 158 -9.71 7.12 1.19
C ARG A 158 -10.00 8.03 -0.02
N PRO A 159 -9.02 8.81 -0.51
CA PRO A 159 -9.23 9.76 -1.60
C PRO A 159 -9.14 9.08 -2.98
N VAL A 160 -9.73 7.89 -3.13
CA VAL A 160 -9.58 7.05 -4.33
C VAL A 160 -10.92 6.53 -4.82
N SER A 161 -11.12 6.54 -6.15
CA SER A 161 -12.32 5.99 -6.79
C SER A 161 -12.18 4.49 -7.07
N GLU A 162 -13.29 3.79 -7.34
CA GLU A 162 -13.25 2.39 -7.81
C GLU A 162 -12.41 2.23 -9.09
N ARG A 163 -12.47 3.21 -9.99
CA ARG A 163 -11.62 3.24 -11.18
C ARG A 163 -10.14 3.29 -10.82
N PHE A 164 -9.75 4.15 -9.88
CA PHE A 164 -8.38 4.21 -9.37
C PHE A 164 -7.96 2.89 -8.73
N ARG A 165 -8.86 2.28 -7.96
CA ARG A 165 -8.61 1.01 -7.28
C ARG A 165 -8.33 -0.10 -8.29
N LYS A 166 -9.20 -0.28 -9.29
CA LYS A 166 -9.00 -1.28 -10.36
C LYS A 166 -7.71 -1.05 -11.14
N LEU A 167 -7.45 0.19 -11.54
CA LEU A 167 -6.21 0.53 -12.25
C LEU A 167 -4.97 0.19 -11.42
N SER A 168 -4.98 0.54 -10.13
CA SER A 168 -3.87 0.24 -9.22
C SER A 168 -3.65 -1.27 -9.07
N ASN A 169 -4.74 -2.04 -8.98
CA ASN A 169 -4.68 -3.50 -8.93
C ASN A 169 -4.01 -4.09 -10.18
N ASP A 170 -4.47 -3.67 -11.34
CA ASP A 170 -4.02 -4.21 -12.63
C ASP A 170 -2.56 -3.81 -12.92
N LEU A 171 -2.18 -2.58 -12.58
CA LEU A 171 -0.81 -2.11 -12.70
C LEU A 171 0.13 -2.88 -11.76
N LEU A 172 -0.28 -3.11 -10.51
CA LEU A 172 0.49 -3.88 -9.54
C LEU A 172 0.72 -5.31 -10.05
N LEU A 173 -0.34 -5.99 -10.46
CA LEU A 173 -0.28 -7.39 -10.90
C LEU A 173 0.49 -7.54 -12.22
N SER A 174 0.29 -6.63 -13.18
CA SER A 174 1.06 -6.63 -14.44
C SER A 174 2.54 -6.40 -14.19
N THR A 175 2.90 -5.54 -13.24
CA THR A 175 4.30 -5.29 -12.85
C THR A 175 4.93 -6.53 -12.20
N VAL A 176 4.20 -7.22 -11.31
CA VAL A 176 4.70 -8.48 -10.70
C VAL A 176 4.99 -9.53 -11.79
N LYS A 177 4.10 -9.64 -12.79
CA LYS A 177 4.28 -10.51 -13.96
C LYS A 177 5.48 -10.09 -14.82
N GLU A 178 5.62 -8.81 -15.13
CA GLU A 178 6.75 -8.23 -15.88
C GLU A 178 8.09 -8.57 -15.21
N LEU A 179 8.15 -8.48 -13.88
CA LEU A 179 9.35 -8.79 -13.11
C LEU A 179 9.64 -10.28 -12.96
N HIS A 180 8.72 -11.14 -13.42
CA HIS A 180 8.78 -12.60 -13.28
C HIS A 180 8.92 -13.04 -11.81
N ILE A 181 8.31 -12.30 -10.88
CA ILE A 181 8.29 -12.67 -9.47
C ILE A 181 7.16 -13.68 -9.26
N PRO A 182 7.41 -14.87 -8.68
CA PRO A 182 6.36 -15.84 -8.42
C PRO A 182 5.24 -15.23 -7.59
N TYR A 183 3.99 -15.53 -7.93
CA TYR A 183 2.84 -15.08 -7.14
C TYR A 183 1.71 -16.11 -7.13
N ILE A 184 0.87 -16.04 -6.10
CA ILE A 184 -0.43 -16.69 -6.09
C ILE A 184 -1.52 -15.67 -5.77
N THR A 185 -2.72 -15.91 -6.28
CA THR A 185 -3.91 -15.15 -5.89
C THR A 185 -4.63 -15.89 -4.78
N VAL A 186 -5.03 -15.18 -3.73
CA VAL A 186 -5.70 -15.75 -2.56
C VAL A 186 -6.98 -14.98 -2.27
N GLU A 187 -8.09 -15.70 -2.25
CA GLU A 187 -9.46 -15.18 -2.23
C GLU A 187 -10.24 -15.64 -0.99
N GLY A 188 -11.37 -15.00 -0.74
CA GLY A 188 -12.35 -15.35 0.29
C GLY A 188 -12.09 -14.70 1.64
N GLU A 189 -12.60 -15.32 2.70
CA GLU A 189 -12.53 -14.80 4.06
C GLU A 189 -11.14 -14.94 4.69
N LEU A 190 -10.85 -14.09 5.68
CA LEU A 190 -9.55 -13.97 6.34
C LEU A 190 -8.94 -15.32 6.75
N ARG A 191 -9.75 -16.20 7.35
CA ARG A 191 -9.34 -17.56 7.76
C ARG A 191 -8.90 -18.42 6.59
N ARG A 192 -9.68 -18.43 5.50
CA ARG A 192 -9.35 -19.18 4.29
C ARG A 192 -8.04 -18.65 3.69
N ARG A 193 -7.89 -17.32 3.62
CA ARG A 193 -6.67 -16.71 3.09
C ARG A 193 -5.44 -17.09 3.89
N LEU A 194 -5.53 -17.01 5.22
CA LEU A 194 -4.44 -17.39 6.12
C LEU A 194 -4.03 -18.84 5.88
N LEU A 195 -4.98 -19.77 5.90
CA LEU A 195 -4.72 -21.20 5.73
C LEU A 195 -4.12 -21.51 4.34
N THR A 196 -4.67 -20.93 3.27
CA THR A 196 -4.13 -21.10 1.92
C THR A 196 -2.69 -20.60 1.80
N ILE A 197 -2.36 -19.46 2.42
CA ILE A 197 -0.99 -18.94 2.40
C ILE A 197 -0.05 -19.84 3.20
N VAL A 198 -0.47 -20.28 4.39
CA VAL A 198 0.33 -21.15 5.25
C VAL A 198 0.61 -22.49 4.57
N GLU A 199 -0.40 -23.11 3.97
CA GLU A 199 -0.27 -24.35 3.20
C GLU A 199 0.67 -24.16 2.01
N HIS A 200 0.46 -23.11 1.21
CA HIS A 200 1.27 -22.85 0.02
C HIS A 200 2.73 -22.48 0.32
N LEU A 201 3.00 -21.92 1.50
CA LEU A 201 4.35 -21.59 1.97
C LEU A 201 4.95 -22.68 2.86
N GLU A 202 4.23 -23.78 3.10
CA GLU A 202 4.64 -24.88 3.97
C GLU A 202 5.08 -24.39 5.36
N LEU A 203 4.33 -23.43 5.92
CA LEU A 203 4.66 -22.84 7.22
C LEU A 203 3.99 -23.59 8.37
N PRO A 204 4.65 -23.75 9.52
CA PRO A 204 4.01 -24.29 10.70
C PRO A 204 3.02 -23.27 11.28
N LEU A 205 1.87 -23.75 11.71
CA LEU A 205 0.96 -23.02 12.60
C LEU A 205 1.40 -23.24 14.04
N LEU A 206 1.82 -22.17 14.70
CA LEU A 206 2.25 -22.12 16.10
C LEU A 206 1.17 -21.58 17.03
N VAL A 207 0.20 -20.87 16.46
CA VAL A 207 -1.02 -20.40 17.14
C VAL A 207 -2.21 -20.85 16.31
N ASP A 208 -3.31 -21.17 16.97
CA ASP A 208 -4.57 -21.51 16.28
C ASP A 208 -4.98 -20.36 15.33
N PRO A 209 -5.40 -20.65 14.09
CA PRO A 209 -5.77 -19.61 13.12
C PRO A 209 -6.85 -18.65 13.60
N ASP A 210 -7.87 -19.14 14.33
CA ASP A 210 -8.99 -18.33 14.77
C ASP A 210 -8.56 -17.41 15.92
N GLU A 211 -7.74 -17.93 16.85
CA GLU A 211 -7.08 -17.13 17.90
C GLU A 211 -6.15 -16.06 17.32
N ALA A 212 -5.34 -16.41 16.32
CA ALA A 212 -4.42 -15.49 15.67
C ALA A 212 -5.15 -14.35 14.95
N ILE A 213 -6.28 -14.66 14.32
CA ILE A 213 -7.15 -13.70 13.66
C ILE A 213 -7.78 -12.73 14.67
N GLU A 214 -8.32 -13.25 15.77
CA GLU A 214 -8.92 -12.40 16.82
C GLU A 214 -7.89 -11.40 17.37
N LYS A 215 -6.69 -11.89 17.71
CA LYS A 215 -5.58 -11.05 18.17
C LYS A 215 -5.18 -10.00 17.13
N ALA A 216 -5.08 -10.39 15.86
CA ALA A 216 -4.75 -9.48 14.78
C ALA A 216 -5.80 -8.37 14.59
N VAL A 217 -7.09 -8.72 14.63
CA VAL A 217 -8.19 -7.74 14.53
C VAL A 217 -8.14 -6.73 15.67
N ASN A 218 -7.98 -7.21 16.91
CA ASN A 218 -7.89 -6.36 18.08
C ASN A 218 -6.69 -5.42 18.02
N LYS A 219 -5.52 -5.95 17.64
CA LYS A 219 -4.28 -5.16 17.52
C LYS A 219 -4.39 -4.10 16.43
N VAL A 220 -4.82 -4.46 15.22
CA VAL A 220 -4.97 -3.51 14.10
C VAL A 220 -5.98 -2.41 14.45
N LYS A 221 -7.06 -2.76 15.15
CA LYS A 221 -8.04 -1.78 15.63
C LYS A 221 -7.43 -0.80 16.65
N ALA A 222 -6.64 -1.29 17.60
CA ALA A 222 -5.95 -0.46 18.57
C ALA A 222 -4.93 0.48 17.90
N GLU A 223 -4.10 -0.05 17.00
CA GLU A 223 -3.12 0.74 16.22
C GLU A 223 -3.82 1.84 15.40
N ALA A 224 -4.95 1.53 14.76
CA ALA A 224 -5.71 2.53 14.00
C ALA A 224 -6.23 3.69 14.87
N ILE A 225 -6.64 3.40 16.11
CA ILE A 225 -7.08 4.42 17.08
C ILE A 225 -5.90 5.28 17.52
N GLU A 226 -4.74 4.66 17.83
CA GLU A 226 -3.53 5.37 18.23
C GLU A 226 -3.01 6.30 17.12
N ILE A 227 -3.00 5.82 15.88
CA ILE A 227 -2.61 6.61 14.70
C ILE A 227 -3.51 7.84 14.55
N GLU A 228 -4.83 7.66 14.69
CA GLU A 228 -5.77 8.78 14.54
C GLU A 228 -5.62 9.80 15.68
N ASN A 229 -5.46 9.33 16.92
CA ASN A 229 -5.20 10.20 18.07
C ASN A 229 -3.90 11.00 17.91
N HIS A 230 -2.84 10.36 17.42
CA HIS A 230 -1.56 11.03 17.15
C HIS A 230 -1.71 12.08 16.04
N ARG A 231 -2.45 11.77 14.97
CA ARG A 231 -2.72 12.71 13.88
C ARG A 231 -3.46 13.95 14.37
N LEU A 232 -4.51 13.75 15.19
CA LEU A 232 -5.30 14.85 15.76
C LEU A 232 -4.47 15.74 16.69
N SER A 233 -3.57 15.16 17.49
CA SER A 233 -2.73 15.94 18.41
C SER A 233 -1.69 16.79 17.66
N VAL A 234 -1.09 16.27 16.59
CA VAL A 234 -0.17 17.03 15.75
C VAL A 234 -0.89 18.17 15.04
N LEU A 235 -2.08 17.92 14.48
CA LEU A 235 -2.86 18.97 13.82
C LEU A 235 -3.30 20.08 14.77
N ALA A 236 -3.71 19.74 16.00
CA ALA A 236 -4.07 20.73 17.01
C ALA A 236 -2.88 21.63 17.38
N THR A 237 -1.67 21.08 17.43
CA THR A 237 -0.45 21.82 17.75
C THR A 237 -0.01 22.72 16.58
N GLN A 238 -0.30 22.34 15.33
CA GLN A 238 0.04 23.12 14.14
C GLN A 238 -0.94 24.28 13.85
N GLN A 239 -2.11 24.29 14.50
CA GLN A 239 -3.14 25.32 14.37
C GLN A 239 -3.11 26.38 15.49
N ALA A 240 -2.28 26.17 16.52
CA ALA A 240 -2.06 27.09 17.65
C ALA A 240 -0.85 27.99 17.40
#